data_AF-M0E261-F1
#
_entry.id   AF-M0E261-F1
#
_cell.length_a   1.000
_cell.length_b   1.000
_cell.length_c   1.000
_cell.angle_alpha   90.00
_cell.angle_beta   90.00
_cell.angle_gamma   90.00
#
_symmetry.space_group_name_H-M   'P 1'
#
loop_
_entity.id
_entity.type
_entity.pdbx_description
1 polymer ?
#
loop_
_entity_poly.entity_id
_entity_poly.type
_entity_poly.pdbx_seq_one_letter_code
_entity_poly.pdbx_strand_id
1 'polypeptide(L)'
;MSRDQSGDETTQTLAVIGCGNAKRDEASPARDLYTSNYFALKLEYADHFADRVVILSAEHGLVWSKRTIDPYDTTLDDRDREALVDDVTWSLRSPFTDHSHTDEVLLLAGRDYARVYFDAIDCEDEIAFDPLGPQLDVVDVFAEADLGGIGEQMGWIRRAVDKDLRQPDGGETEQQTGLTRFSGRTKPAATDGGRRD
;
A
#
# COMPACT_ATOMS: atom_id res chain seq x y z
N MET A 1 5.08 -43.53 -0.45
CA MET A 1 4.37 -42.70 0.55
C MET A 1 4.43 -41.27 0.03
N SER A 2 3.42 -40.88 -0.74
CA SER A 2 3.26 -39.51 -1.23
C SER A 2 3.04 -38.59 -0.03
N ARG A 3 3.90 -37.59 0.14
CA ARG A 3 3.53 -36.38 0.86
C ARG A 3 3.05 -35.39 -0.18
N ASP A 4 1.74 -35.32 -0.27
CA ASP A 4 1.00 -34.20 -0.83
C ASP A 4 1.38 -32.97 0.00
N GLN A 5 2.16 -32.05 -0.58
CA GLN A 5 2.44 -30.74 -0.03
C GLN A 5 1.71 -29.73 -0.90
N SER A 6 0.40 -29.60 -0.67
CA SER A 6 -0.32 -28.38 -1.02
C SER A 6 0.13 -27.30 -0.03
N GLY A 7 1.24 -26.62 -0.34
CA GLY A 7 1.61 -25.40 0.35
C GLY A 7 0.58 -24.34 0.00
N ASP A 8 -0.22 -23.93 0.97
CA ASP A 8 -0.90 -22.65 0.94
C ASP A 8 0.21 -21.59 1.11
N GLU A 9 0.83 -21.16 0.01
CA GLU A 9 1.77 -20.04 0.04
C GLU A 9 0.99 -18.81 0.52
N THR A 10 1.25 -18.38 1.75
CA THR A 10 0.56 -17.23 2.34
C THR A 10 1.03 -15.95 1.66
N THR A 11 0.30 -15.52 0.63
CA THR A 11 0.54 -14.26 -0.09
C THR A 11 0.62 -13.09 0.89
N GLN A 12 1.77 -12.41 0.95
CA GLN A 12 2.02 -11.23 1.75
C GLN A 12 1.54 -9.98 1.03
N THR A 13 0.60 -9.27 1.65
CA THR A 13 0.00 -8.06 1.08
C THR A 13 0.44 -6.81 1.82
N LEU A 14 0.94 -5.82 1.08
CA LEU A 14 1.37 -4.54 1.60
C LEU A 14 0.47 -3.41 1.08
N ALA A 15 -0.10 -2.62 1.97
CA ALA A 15 -0.75 -1.37 1.58
C ALA A 15 0.27 -0.23 1.60
N VAL A 16 0.38 0.49 0.47
CA VAL A 16 1.16 1.73 0.36
C VAL A 16 0.19 2.90 0.27
N ILE A 17 0.14 3.73 1.31
CA ILE A 17 -0.81 4.83 1.42
C ILE A 17 -0.08 6.16 1.20
N GLY A 18 -0.53 6.96 0.22
CA GLY A 18 -0.03 8.33 0.06
C GLY A 18 -0.34 9.19 1.29
N CYS A 19 0.62 10.00 1.74
CA CYS A 19 0.47 10.84 2.92
C CYS A 19 -0.66 11.88 2.77
N GLY A 20 -1.18 12.38 3.90
CA GLY A 20 -2.20 13.42 3.95
C GLY A 20 -1.64 14.81 4.24
N ASN A 21 -2.36 15.85 3.84
CA ASN A 21 -1.97 17.22 4.15
C ASN A 21 -2.17 17.57 5.64
N ALA A 22 -3.37 17.26 6.16
CA ALA A 22 -3.73 17.53 7.55
C ALA A 22 -3.03 16.55 8.49
N LYS A 23 -2.31 17.08 9.48
CA LYS A 23 -1.51 16.34 10.45
C LYS A 23 -1.86 16.78 11.89
N ARG A 24 -1.46 15.99 12.88
CA ARG A 24 -1.46 16.40 14.29
C ARG A 24 -0.35 17.43 14.54
N ASP A 25 -0.40 18.09 15.70
CA ASP A 25 0.62 19.07 16.11
C ASP A 25 1.76 18.44 16.93
N GLU A 26 1.74 17.13 17.13
CA GLU A 26 2.70 16.39 17.95
C GLU A 26 3.18 15.11 17.28
N ALA A 27 4.40 14.68 17.65
CA ALA A 27 4.98 13.43 17.19
C ALA A 27 4.03 12.26 17.45
N SER A 28 3.73 11.49 16.40
CA SER A 28 2.77 10.40 16.45
C SER A 28 3.23 9.25 15.55
N PRO A 29 2.76 8.01 15.77
CA PRO A 29 2.89 6.96 14.77
C PRO A 29 2.39 7.46 13.42
N ALA A 30 3.08 7.13 12.33
CA ALA A 30 2.78 7.68 11.01
C ALA A 30 1.33 7.40 10.58
N ARG A 31 0.74 6.25 10.97
CA ARG A 31 -0.68 5.93 10.77
C ARG A 31 -1.66 6.84 11.51
N ASP A 32 -1.22 7.44 12.61
CA ASP A 32 -2.03 8.30 13.47
C ASP A 32 -1.76 9.79 13.23
N LEU A 33 -0.66 10.12 12.54
CA LEU A 33 -0.25 11.49 12.28
C LEU A 33 -1.27 12.24 11.41
N TYR A 34 -1.82 11.61 10.38
CA TYR A 34 -2.68 12.26 9.41
C TYR A 34 -4.15 12.26 9.85
N THR A 35 -4.78 13.43 9.86
CA THR A 35 -6.09 13.63 10.51
C THR A 35 -7.27 13.76 9.54
N SER A 36 -7.00 13.76 8.23
CA SER A 36 -8.07 13.88 7.23
C SER A 36 -8.95 12.63 7.17
N ASN A 37 -10.26 12.82 6.93
CA ASN A 37 -11.18 11.71 6.69
C ASN A 37 -10.76 10.82 5.51
N TYR A 38 -10.20 11.41 4.46
CA TYR A 38 -9.73 10.65 3.30
C TYR A 38 -8.59 9.70 3.67
N PHE A 39 -7.61 10.16 4.46
CA PHE A 39 -6.54 9.29 4.97
C PHE A 39 -7.10 8.18 5.88
N ALA A 40 -8.01 8.51 6.78
CA ALA A 40 -8.63 7.54 7.68
C ALA A 40 -9.32 6.39 6.90
N LEU A 41 -10.04 6.71 5.82
CA LEU A 41 -10.67 5.70 4.95
C LEU A 41 -9.64 4.80 4.25
N LYS A 42 -8.53 5.38 3.75
CA LYS A 42 -7.45 4.57 3.16
C LYS A 42 -6.82 3.63 4.18
N LEU A 43 -6.66 4.09 5.42
CA LEU A 43 -6.14 3.27 6.51
C LEU A 43 -7.12 2.15 6.89
N GLU A 44 -8.43 2.43 6.95
CA GLU A 44 -9.47 1.43 7.19
C GLU A 44 -9.44 0.32 6.13
N TYR A 45 -9.36 0.70 4.86
CA TYR A 45 -9.21 -0.24 3.76
C TYR A 45 -7.92 -1.06 3.88
N ALA A 46 -6.80 -0.42 4.20
CA ALA A 46 -5.52 -1.08 4.36
C ALA A 46 -5.52 -2.09 5.53
N ASP A 47 -6.08 -1.70 6.68
CA ASP A 47 -6.22 -2.58 7.85
C ASP A 47 -7.19 -3.76 7.56
N HIS A 48 -8.07 -3.64 6.56
CA HIS A 48 -9.00 -4.70 6.15
C HIS A 48 -8.41 -5.67 5.13
N PHE A 49 -7.63 -5.17 4.15
CA PHE A 49 -7.16 -5.99 3.02
C PHE A 49 -5.67 -6.34 3.02
N ALA A 50 -4.82 -5.66 3.80
CA ALA A 50 -3.38 -5.86 3.81
C ALA A 50 -2.84 -6.39 5.15
N ASP A 51 -1.70 -7.08 5.09
CA ASP A 51 -0.99 -7.58 6.28
C ASP A 51 -0.08 -6.50 6.89
N ARG A 52 0.40 -5.58 6.04
CA ARG A 52 1.34 -4.51 6.39
C ARG A 52 0.90 -3.18 5.79
N VAL A 53 1.27 -2.08 6.47
CA VAL A 53 0.96 -0.73 6.02
C VAL A 53 2.22 0.13 6.05
N VAL A 54 2.52 0.74 4.90
CA VAL A 54 3.59 1.71 4.70
C VAL A 54 2.99 3.00 4.14
N ILE A 55 3.57 4.13 4.53
CA ILE A 55 3.13 5.45 4.10
C ILE A 55 4.15 6.01 3.13
N LEU A 56 3.67 6.41 1.96
CA LEU A 56 4.44 7.15 0.98
C LEU A 56 4.33 8.65 1.29
N SER A 57 5.45 9.22 1.75
CA SER A 57 5.59 10.58 2.27
C SER A 57 6.53 11.39 1.39
N ALA A 58 6.12 12.62 1.03
CA ALA A 58 7.01 13.56 0.34
C ALA A 58 8.26 13.94 1.17
N GLU A 59 8.21 13.87 2.50
CA GLU A 59 9.36 14.21 3.33
C GLU A 59 10.30 13.03 3.58
N HIS A 60 9.74 11.84 3.72
CA HIS A 60 10.45 10.69 4.29
C HIS A 60 10.55 9.50 3.34
N GLY A 61 10.09 9.61 2.09
CA GLY A 61 10.03 8.48 1.16
C GLY A 61 8.99 7.46 1.64
N LEU A 62 9.42 6.25 2.01
CA LEU A 62 8.54 5.24 2.58
C LEU A 62 8.73 5.13 4.10
N VAL A 63 7.62 5.13 4.83
CA VAL A 63 7.61 5.11 6.29
C VAL A 63 6.72 3.98 6.80
N TRP A 64 7.27 3.14 7.68
CA TRP A 64 6.49 2.14 8.39
C TRP A 64 5.37 2.81 9.22
N SER A 65 4.13 2.32 9.07
CA SER A 65 2.94 2.89 9.72
C SER A 65 3.06 3.12 11.23
N LYS A 66 3.81 2.28 11.96
CA LYS A 66 3.99 2.40 13.42
C LYS A 66 5.19 3.23 13.84
N ARG A 67 6.01 3.71 12.91
CA ARG A 67 7.15 4.59 13.22
C ARG A 67 6.62 5.93 13.70
N THR A 68 7.09 6.40 14.85
CA THR A 68 6.80 7.75 15.34
C THR A 68 7.60 8.76 14.53
N ILE A 69 6.91 9.79 14.01
CA ILE A 69 7.49 10.89 13.25
C ILE A 69 6.88 12.22 13.72
N ASP A 70 7.66 13.30 13.61
CA ASP A 70 7.22 14.65 13.89
C ASP A 70 6.26 15.17 12.80
N PRO A 71 5.36 16.12 13.12
CA PRO A 71 4.58 16.79 12.09
C PRO A 71 5.46 17.65 11.20
N TYR A 72 5.06 17.77 9.94
CA TYR A 72 5.86 18.41 8.90
C TYR A 72 4.99 19.08 7.82
N ASP A 73 5.58 20.00 7.06
CA ASP A 73 4.88 20.83 6.05
C ASP A 73 5.33 20.57 4.61
N THR A 74 6.29 19.67 4.39
CA THR A 74 6.72 19.27 3.05
C THR A 74 5.57 18.64 2.27
N THR A 75 5.26 19.21 1.11
CA THR A 75 4.33 18.66 0.13
C THR A 75 5.08 18.09 -1.09
N LEU A 76 4.37 17.41 -1.99
CA LEU A 76 4.97 16.88 -3.20
C LEU A 76 5.52 17.99 -4.11
N ASP A 77 4.85 19.16 -4.13
CA ASP A 77 5.24 20.32 -4.94
C ASP A 77 6.51 21.00 -4.42
N ASP A 78 6.88 20.77 -3.16
CA ASP A 78 8.10 21.32 -2.54
C ASP A 78 9.35 20.46 -2.83
N ARG A 79 9.17 19.30 -3.46
CA ARG A 79 10.22 18.30 -3.68
C ARG A 79 10.63 18.24 -5.14
N ASP A 80 11.93 18.11 -5.35
CA ASP A 80 12.45 17.62 -6.62
C ASP A 80 12.00 16.16 -6.80
N ARG A 81 11.43 15.86 -7.97
CA ARG A 81 10.78 14.57 -8.22
C ARG A 81 11.79 13.45 -8.25
N GLU A 82 12.91 13.66 -8.95
CA GLU A 82 14.01 12.72 -9.06
C GLU A 82 14.60 12.43 -7.67
N ALA A 83 14.83 13.46 -6.85
CA ALA A 83 15.30 13.27 -5.48
C ALA A 83 14.30 12.47 -4.62
N LEU A 84 12.99 12.66 -4.80
CA LEU A 84 11.99 11.87 -4.08
C LEU A 84 11.93 10.43 -4.59
N VAL A 85 12.07 10.20 -5.90
CA VAL A 85 12.19 8.86 -6.48
C VAL A 85 13.39 8.14 -5.85
N ASP A 86 14.56 8.78 -5.78
CA ASP A 86 15.76 8.21 -5.14
C ASP A 86 15.51 7.84 -3.67
N ASP A 87 14.88 8.73 -2.90
CA ASP A 87 14.53 8.48 -1.49
C ASP A 87 13.58 7.28 -1.34
N VAL A 88 12.59 7.14 -2.24
CA VAL A 88 11.66 6.01 -2.27
C VAL A 88 12.37 4.73 -2.67
N THR A 89 13.19 4.75 -3.73
CA THR A 89 14.00 3.63 -4.21
C THR A 89 14.84 3.04 -3.08
N TRP A 90 15.56 3.90 -2.34
CA TRP A 90 16.37 3.45 -1.21
C TRP A 90 15.53 2.83 -0.07
N SER A 91 14.28 3.26 0.06
CA SER A 91 13.37 2.78 1.09
C SER A 91 12.70 1.45 0.73
N LEU A 92 12.67 1.03 -0.55
CA LEU A 92 12.00 -0.20 -0.99
C LEU A 92 12.54 -1.46 -0.31
N ARG A 93 13.84 -1.51 0.04
CA ARG A 93 14.48 -2.63 0.74
C ARG A 93 14.89 -2.32 2.19
N SER A 94 14.45 -1.19 2.73
CA SER A 94 14.74 -0.86 4.13
C SER A 94 14.07 -1.88 5.06
N PRO A 95 14.69 -2.32 6.16
CA PRO A 95 14.13 -3.34 7.07
C PRO A 95 12.72 -3.06 7.60
N PHE A 96 12.29 -1.79 7.56
CA PHE A 96 10.97 -1.36 8.05
C PHE A 96 9.91 -1.27 6.96
N THR A 97 10.33 -1.16 5.70
CA THR A 97 9.49 -0.94 4.53
C THR A 97 9.81 -1.91 3.41
N ASP A 98 10.47 -3.03 3.72
CA ASP A 98 10.95 -4.01 2.76
C ASP A 98 9.83 -4.61 1.90
N HIS A 99 10.02 -4.53 0.58
CA HIS A 99 9.14 -5.05 -0.48
C HIS A 99 9.61 -6.41 -1.01
N SER A 100 10.82 -6.88 -0.67
CA SER A 100 11.39 -8.12 -1.24
C SER A 100 10.69 -9.41 -0.81
N HIS A 101 9.79 -9.31 0.17
CA HIS A 101 8.96 -10.41 0.68
C HIS A 101 7.47 -10.07 0.59
N THR A 102 7.10 -9.19 -0.35
CA THR A 102 5.73 -8.80 -0.63
C THR A 102 5.35 -9.38 -1.98
N ASP A 103 4.22 -10.08 -2.03
CA ASP A 103 3.69 -10.63 -3.28
C ASP A 103 2.77 -9.62 -3.98
N GLU A 104 2.00 -8.85 -3.19
CA GLU A 104 1.05 -7.85 -3.71
C GLU A 104 1.14 -6.52 -2.95
N VAL A 105 1.11 -5.41 -3.68
CA VAL A 105 0.97 -4.05 -3.18
C VAL A 105 -0.39 -3.47 -3.55
N LEU A 106 -1.16 -3.06 -2.53
CA LEU A 106 -2.34 -2.23 -2.70
C LEU A 106 -1.93 -0.75 -2.60
N LEU A 107 -1.81 -0.08 -3.74
CA LEU A 107 -1.38 1.31 -3.82
C LEU A 107 -2.57 2.27 -3.69
N LEU A 108 -2.63 2.98 -2.58
CA LEU A 108 -3.69 3.92 -2.19
C LEU A 108 -3.13 5.35 -2.20
N ALA A 109 -2.66 5.77 -3.37
CA ALA A 109 -1.99 7.03 -3.58
C ALA A 109 -2.59 7.80 -4.76
N GLY A 110 -2.60 9.14 -4.66
CA GLY A 110 -2.99 9.96 -5.80
C GLY A 110 -2.01 9.80 -6.97
N ARG A 111 -2.45 10.14 -8.19
CA ARG A 111 -1.70 9.90 -9.44
C ARG A 111 -0.23 10.31 -9.39
N ASP A 112 0.10 11.47 -8.81
CA ASP A 112 1.48 11.95 -8.79
C ASP A 112 2.36 11.15 -7.82
N TYR A 113 1.82 10.74 -6.67
CA TYR A 113 2.50 9.83 -5.76
C TYR A 113 2.63 8.42 -6.37
N ALA A 114 1.62 7.94 -7.08
CA ALA A 114 1.69 6.64 -7.74
C ALA A 114 2.82 6.59 -8.78
N ARG A 115 2.97 7.65 -9.59
CA ARG A 115 4.09 7.81 -10.52
C ARG A 115 5.44 7.77 -9.83
N VAL A 116 5.61 8.44 -8.70
CA VAL A 116 6.88 8.38 -7.93
C VAL A 116 7.18 6.95 -7.48
N TYR A 117 6.15 6.21 -7.04
CA TYR A 117 6.33 4.84 -6.57
C TYR A 117 6.72 3.88 -7.70
N PHE A 118 6.08 3.97 -8.87
CA PHE A 118 6.42 3.14 -10.02
C PHE A 118 7.83 3.46 -10.54
N ASP A 119 8.18 4.73 -10.71
CA ASP A 119 9.53 5.12 -11.13
C ASP A 119 10.60 4.61 -10.14
N ALA A 120 10.29 4.59 -8.84
CA ALA A 120 11.21 4.06 -7.84
C ALA A 120 11.42 2.55 -7.96
N ILE A 121 10.37 1.78 -8.30
CA ILE A 121 10.51 0.35 -8.60
C ILE A 121 11.37 0.15 -9.84
N ASP A 122 11.12 0.92 -10.91
CA ASP A 122 11.92 0.84 -12.14
C ASP A 122 13.39 1.15 -11.87
N CYS A 123 13.68 2.20 -11.10
CA CYS A 123 15.05 2.54 -10.69
C CYS A 123 15.72 1.46 -9.83
N GLU A 124 14.95 0.79 -8.95
CA GLU A 124 15.44 -0.33 -8.14
C GLU A 124 15.81 -1.52 -9.02
N ASP A 125 14.92 -1.89 -9.95
CA ASP A 125 15.07 -3.02 -10.85
C ASP A 125 16.27 -2.86 -11.80
N GLU A 126 16.60 -1.64 -12.22
CA GLU A 126 17.76 -1.36 -13.06
C GLU A 126 19.11 -1.69 -12.38
N ILE A 127 19.17 -1.58 -11.05
CA ILE A 127 20.43 -1.71 -10.29
C ILE A 127 20.48 -2.96 -9.40
N ALA A 128 19.33 -3.58 -9.12
CA ALA A 128 19.23 -4.74 -8.24
C ALA A 128 19.72 -6.03 -8.90
N PHE A 129 20.33 -6.91 -8.10
CA PHE A 129 20.63 -8.28 -8.56
C PHE A 129 19.36 -9.13 -8.69
N ASP A 130 18.36 -8.85 -7.86
CA ASP A 130 17.08 -9.57 -7.80
C ASP A 130 15.93 -8.56 -7.85
N PRO A 131 15.44 -8.18 -9.04
CA PRO A 131 14.47 -7.09 -9.22
C PRO A 131 13.13 -7.40 -8.55
N LEU A 132 12.49 -6.36 -8.01
CA LEU A 132 11.19 -6.43 -7.37
C LEU A 132 10.06 -6.54 -8.40
N GLY A 133 10.08 -5.72 -9.45
CA GLY A 133 8.96 -5.57 -10.39
C GLY A 133 8.43 -6.87 -10.98
N PRO A 134 9.28 -7.83 -11.43
CA PRO A 134 8.81 -9.11 -11.98
C PRO A 134 8.10 -10.02 -10.97
N GLN A 135 8.27 -9.78 -9.67
CA GLN A 135 7.75 -10.61 -8.58
C GLN A 135 6.64 -9.92 -7.78
N LEU A 136 6.55 -8.59 -7.89
CA LEU A 136 5.66 -7.74 -7.09
C LEU A 136 4.44 -7.32 -7.92
N ASP A 137 3.25 -7.82 -7.57
CA ASP A 137 2.01 -7.36 -8.19
C ASP A 137 1.57 -6.03 -7.55
N VAL A 138 1.56 -4.93 -8.32
CA VAL A 138 1.18 -3.60 -7.81
C VAL A 138 -0.19 -3.21 -8.37
N VAL A 139 -1.19 -3.21 -7.50
CA VAL A 139 -2.56 -2.79 -7.80
C VAL A 139 -2.71 -1.30 -7.48
N ASP A 140 -2.75 -0.46 -8.51
CA ASP A 140 -3.16 0.96 -8.36
C ASP A 140 -4.67 1.03 -8.20
N VAL A 141 -5.10 1.00 -6.94
CA VAL A 141 -6.50 0.91 -6.53
C VAL A 141 -7.37 2.03 -7.12
N PHE A 142 -6.81 3.23 -7.31
CA PHE A 142 -7.58 4.36 -7.83
C PHE A 142 -7.53 4.46 -9.35
N ALA A 143 -6.42 4.08 -9.99
CA ALA A 143 -6.33 4.01 -11.44
C ALA A 143 -7.23 2.90 -12.00
N GLU A 144 -7.23 1.71 -11.38
CA GLU A 144 -8.03 0.58 -11.86
C GLU A 144 -9.54 0.79 -11.70
N ALA A 145 -9.96 1.61 -10.74
CA ALA A 145 -11.36 1.96 -10.56
C ALA A 145 -11.82 3.15 -11.43
N ASP A 146 -10.93 3.70 -12.27
CA ASP A 146 -11.17 4.91 -13.07
C ASP A 146 -11.69 6.09 -12.22
N LEU A 147 -11.13 6.27 -11.02
CA LEU A 147 -11.60 7.27 -10.06
C LEU A 147 -10.75 8.54 -10.16
N GLY A 148 -11.36 9.61 -10.68
CA GLY A 148 -10.70 10.91 -10.80
C GLY A 148 -10.71 11.70 -9.49
N GLY A 149 -11.89 11.87 -8.89
CA GLY A 149 -12.08 12.76 -7.74
C GLY A 149 -11.85 12.10 -6.38
N ILE A 150 -11.35 12.87 -5.40
CA ILE A 150 -11.25 12.41 -3.99
C ILE A 150 -12.60 11.90 -3.46
N GLY A 151 -13.71 12.53 -3.86
CA GLY A 151 -15.05 12.08 -3.50
C GLY A 151 -15.41 10.69 -4.04
N GLU A 152 -15.06 10.41 -5.30
CA GLU A 152 -15.29 9.11 -5.95
C GLU A 152 -14.41 8.03 -5.30
N GLN A 153 -13.14 8.35 -5.04
CA GLN A 153 -12.20 7.48 -4.32
C GLN A 153 -12.71 7.12 -2.93
N MET A 154 -13.15 8.10 -2.13
CA MET A 154 -13.76 7.83 -0.81
C MET A 154 -15.02 6.97 -0.90
N GLY A 155 -15.87 7.21 -1.90
CA GLY A 155 -17.09 6.44 -2.13
C GLY A 155 -16.80 4.99 -2.51
N TRP A 156 -15.78 4.78 -3.35
CA TRP A 156 -15.31 3.46 -3.73
C TRP A 156 -14.68 2.73 -2.54
N ILE A 157 -13.79 3.37 -1.77
CA ILE A 157 -13.13 2.75 -0.60
C ILE A 157 -14.18 2.20 0.38
N ARG A 158 -15.20 3.00 0.70
CA ARG A 158 -16.28 2.56 1.60
C ARG A 158 -17.01 1.34 1.06
N ARG A 159 -17.38 1.39 -0.22
CA ARG A 159 -18.03 0.26 -0.90
C ARG A 159 -17.14 -0.98 -0.91
N ALA A 160 -15.84 -0.80 -1.10
CA ALA A 160 -14.86 -1.86 -1.13
C ALA A 160 -14.80 -2.58 0.22
N VAL A 161 -14.68 -1.84 1.32
CA VAL A 161 -14.72 -2.40 2.68
C VAL A 161 -16.08 -3.06 2.97
N ASP A 162 -17.19 -2.39 2.66
CA ASP A 162 -18.55 -2.88 2.92
C ASP A 162 -18.87 -4.18 2.18
N LYS A 163 -18.34 -4.33 0.95
CA LYS A 163 -18.62 -5.47 0.06
C LYS A 163 -17.48 -6.47 -0.03
N ASP A 164 -16.42 -6.28 0.75
CA ASP A 164 -15.21 -7.09 0.71
C ASP A 164 -14.57 -7.17 -0.69
N LEU A 165 -14.61 -6.04 -1.43
CA LEU A 165 -14.00 -5.92 -2.75
C LEU A 165 -12.57 -5.41 -2.62
N ARG A 166 -11.62 -6.34 -2.68
CA ARG A 166 -10.21 -6.03 -2.54
C ARG A 166 -9.68 -5.13 -3.64
N GLN A 167 -10.12 -5.29 -4.87
CA GLN A 167 -9.69 -4.46 -6.00
C GLN A 167 -10.88 -4.15 -6.92
N PRO A 168 -10.78 -3.10 -7.75
CA PRO A 168 -11.83 -2.79 -8.72
C PRO A 168 -11.96 -3.96 -9.70
N ASP A 169 -13.15 -4.18 -10.26
CA ASP A 169 -13.30 -5.08 -11.41
C ASP A 169 -12.52 -4.42 -12.56
N GLY A 170 -11.25 -4.78 -12.71
CA GLY A 170 -10.31 -4.10 -13.60
C GLY A 170 -10.94 -3.89 -14.97
N GLY A 171 -11.10 -2.63 -15.37
CA GLY A 171 -11.36 -2.30 -16.76
C GLY A 171 -10.25 -2.93 -17.60
N GLU A 172 -10.63 -3.60 -18.69
CA GLU A 172 -9.73 -4.28 -19.63
C GLU A 172 -8.59 -3.36 -20.04
N THR A 173 -7.46 -3.44 -19.33
CA THR A 173 -6.23 -2.77 -19.74
C THR A 173 -5.33 -3.87 -20.26
N GLU A 174 -5.31 -4.02 -21.59
CA GLU A 174 -4.48 -4.98 -22.32
C GLU A 174 -2.98 -4.65 -22.14
N GLN A 175 -2.37 -5.05 -21.02
CA GLN A 175 -0.94 -5.40 -20.94
C GLN A 175 -0.72 -6.53 -19.91
N GLN A 176 -1.06 -7.74 -20.37
CA GLN A 176 -0.38 -9.03 -20.17
C GLN A 176 -0.04 -9.64 -18.78
N THR A 177 -0.45 -10.92 -18.70
CA THR A 177 0.18 -12.11 -18.10
C THR A 177 0.22 -12.28 -16.58
N GLY A 178 -0.67 -13.15 -16.09
CA GLY A 178 -0.53 -13.83 -14.80
C GLY A 178 -1.85 -14.45 -14.36
N LEU A 179 -1.93 -15.77 -14.39
CA LEU A 179 -3.03 -16.64 -13.95
C LEU A 179 -4.03 -16.04 -12.93
N THR A 180 -5.31 -16.04 -13.31
CA THR A 180 -6.48 -16.20 -12.44
C THR A 180 -6.37 -15.53 -11.06
N ARG A 181 -6.60 -14.21 -11.04
CA ARG A 181 -6.77 -13.38 -9.82
C ARG A 181 -7.56 -14.14 -8.75
N PHE A 182 -6.86 -14.58 -7.71
CA PHE A 182 -7.36 -15.52 -6.72
C PHE A 182 -8.52 -14.92 -5.91
N SER A 183 -9.60 -15.68 -5.86
CA SER A 183 -10.82 -15.39 -5.11
C SER A 183 -10.59 -15.54 -3.60
N GLY A 184 -10.81 -14.45 -2.86
CA GLY A 184 -11.43 -14.45 -1.52
C GLY A 184 -10.56 -14.93 -0.35
N ARG A 185 -9.94 -13.98 0.37
CA ARG A 185 -9.41 -14.22 1.71
C ARG A 185 -10.54 -14.02 2.72
N THR A 186 -11.06 -15.12 3.28
CA THR A 186 -11.96 -15.01 4.44
C THR A 186 -11.12 -14.70 5.67
N LYS A 187 -11.44 -13.60 6.37
CA LYS A 187 -10.78 -13.12 7.59
C LYS A 187 -10.59 -14.26 8.62
N PRO A 188 -9.41 -14.43 9.24
CA PRO A 188 -9.27 -15.39 10.33
C PRO A 188 -10.15 -14.96 11.51
N ALA A 189 -10.95 -15.90 12.01
CA ALA A 189 -11.87 -15.67 13.13
C ALA A 189 -11.10 -15.17 14.36
N ALA A 190 -11.56 -14.06 14.94
CA ALA A 190 -11.07 -13.56 16.21
C ALA A 190 -11.26 -14.65 17.27
N THR A 191 -10.16 -15.10 17.89
CA THR A 191 -10.22 -15.98 19.04
C THR A 191 -10.68 -15.16 20.24
N ASP A 192 -11.92 -15.42 20.66
CA ASP A 192 -12.53 -14.92 21.88
C ASP A 192 -11.66 -15.34 23.09
N GLY A 193 -10.94 -14.36 23.64
CA GLY A 193 -10.14 -14.49 24.85
C GLY A 193 -11.06 -14.61 26.06
N GLY A 194 -11.60 -15.82 26.24
CA GLY A 194 -12.41 -16.20 27.39
C GLY A 194 -11.69 -15.92 28.71
N ARG A 195 -12.23 -14.93 29.42
CA ARG A 195 -12.03 -14.63 30.83
C ARG A 195 -12.22 -15.91 31.66
N ARG A 196 -11.27 -16.24 32.52
CA ARG A 196 -11.49 -17.17 33.65
C ARG A 196 -10.96 -16.52 34.92
N ASP A 197 -11.94 -16.18 35.76
CA ASP A 197 -12.03 -16.16 37.23
C ASP A 197 -10.74 -16.23 38.05
#